data_AF-A0A4Z1KR55-F1
#
_entry.id   AF-A0A4Z1KR55-F1
#
_cell.length_a   1.000
_cell.length_b   1.000
_cell.length_c   1.000
_cell.angle_alpha   90.00
_cell.angle_beta   90.00
_cell.angle_gamma   90.00
#
_symmetry.space_group_name_H-M   'P 1'
#
loop_
_entity.id
_entity.type
_entity.pdbx_description
1 polymer ?
#
loop_
_entity_poly.entity_id
_entity_poly.type
_entity_poly.pdbx_seq_one_letter_code
_entity_poly.pdbx_strand_id
1 'polypeptide(L)'
;MISAHLGVLQEVGLARTILIICGAVEVNGYTFCSGVSKLESLLEDYSDLQSLICPTICLIRGSIFRPKYISSPLGDLSLGELIDMYHNHKATAHHDKVYALFGMCSDNLISTGLLPDYTIPWEILLRRLVNFILHQSMSSREAWDDREAAVIKNSGYVLGHVSSIRNGINRYPGQYIEYYKNYGAHWTLQASAESIRKKNDIVCLLEGASKPTVIRAFEHHFGIIMITVNPRQQTHKHRPFQLFMSSIPDHSHEFLLVWQWGLIPGQHSSSLQLSQMEINSVVPDYLKTNTIKAMRSFEVAMILKDTGDLLVAEAKL
;
A
#
# COMPACT_ATOMS: atom_id res chain seq x y z
N MET A 1 -4.11 12.19 -27.03
CA MET A 1 -4.85 12.36 -25.77
C MET A 1 -3.98 11.76 -24.68
N ILE A 2 -3.19 12.60 -24.00
CA ILE A 2 -2.09 12.15 -23.14
C ILE A 2 -2.69 11.68 -21.81
N SER A 3 -2.75 10.37 -21.58
CA SER A 3 -3.09 9.81 -20.27
C SER A 3 -1.83 9.77 -19.40
N ALA A 4 -1.31 10.94 -19.03
CA ALA A 4 -0.20 11.09 -18.10
C ALA A 4 -0.69 11.35 -16.67
N HIS A 5 -1.60 10.52 -16.14
CA HIS A 5 -2.17 10.76 -14.80
C HIS A 5 -1.08 10.73 -13.71
N LEU A 6 -0.05 9.86 -13.85
CA LEU A 6 1.10 9.84 -12.94
C LEU A 6 2.14 10.95 -13.21
N GLY A 7 2.32 11.40 -14.45
CA GLY A 7 3.17 12.56 -14.75
C GLY A 7 2.63 13.84 -14.12
N VAL A 8 1.31 14.04 -14.22
CA VAL A 8 0.61 15.15 -13.54
C VAL A 8 0.77 15.05 -12.02
N LEU A 9 0.78 13.83 -11.46
CA LEU A 9 1.01 13.65 -10.03
C LEU A 9 2.39 14.16 -9.59
N GLN A 10 3.43 13.92 -10.38
CA GLN A 10 4.77 14.45 -10.12
C GLN A 10 4.77 15.99 -10.18
N GLU A 11 4.12 16.59 -11.19
CA GLU A 11 3.99 18.04 -11.29
C GLU A 11 3.27 18.63 -10.07
N VAL A 12 2.14 18.05 -9.67
CA VAL A 12 1.39 18.40 -8.47
C VAL A 12 2.22 18.18 -7.20
N GLY A 13 3.02 17.13 -7.16
CA GLY A 13 3.96 16.80 -6.09
C GLY A 13 5.09 17.82 -5.96
N LEU A 14 5.53 18.46 -7.04
CA LEU A 14 6.64 19.43 -7.01
C LEU A 14 6.15 20.89 -6.96
N ALA A 15 4.91 21.16 -7.37
CA ALA A 15 4.36 22.52 -7.46
C ALA A 15 4.30 23.23 -6.11
N ARG A 16 4.84 24.44 -5.98
CA ARG A 16 4.77 25.21 -4.72
C ARG A 16 3.45 25.94 -4.53
N THR A 17 2.70 26.10 -5.61
CA THR A 17 1.42 26.80 -5.61
C THR A 17 0.53 26.10 -6.62
N ILE A 18 -0.65 25.73 -6.17
CA ILE A 18 -1.67 25.09 -7.01
C ILE A 18 -2.90 25.97 -6.95
N LEU A 19 -3.43 26.30 -8.13
CA LEU A 19 -4.68 27.03 -8.30
C LEU A 19 -5.68 26.09 -8.96
N ILE A 20 -6.88 26.03 -8.40
CA ILE A 20 -7.99 25.28 -8.96
C ILE A 20 -8.95 26.30 -9.57
N ILE A 21 -9.18 26.17 -10.88
CA ILE A 21 -10.00 27.11 -11.65
C ILE A 21 -11.21 26.36 -12.19
N CYS A 22 -12.41 26.91 -11.97
CA CYS A 22 -13.67 26.41 -12.51
C CYS A 22 -14.49 27.58 -13.06
N GLY A 23 -14.52 27.74 -14.38
CA GLY A 23 -15.14 28.89 -15.03
C GLY A 23 -14.45 30.20 -14.61
N ALA A 24 -15.23 31.13 -14.05
CA ALA A 24 -14.71 32.41 -13.55
C ALA A 24 -14.19 32.36 -12.10
N VAL A 25 -14.29 31.20 -11.44
CA VAL A 25 -13.91 31.04 -10.03
C VAL A 25 -12.50 30.47 -9.94
N GLU A 26 -11.66 31.13 -9.15
CA GLU A 26 -10.30 30.69 -8.82
C GLU A 26 -10.19 30.47 -7.31
N VAL A 27 -9.66 29.32 -6.90
CA VAL A 27 -9.44 28.96 -5.50
C VAL A 27 -8.04 28.37 -5.34
N ASN A 28 -7.31 28.81 -4.32
CA ASN A 28 -6.02 28.18 -4.01
C ASN A 28 -6.21 26.72 -3.54
N GLY A 29 -5.22 25.87 -3.83
CA GLY A 29 -5.28 24.43 -3.57
C GLY A 29 -5.54 24.09 -2.10
N TYR A 30 -5.00 24.85 -1.16
CA TYR A 30 -5.24 24.61 0.27
C TYR A 30 -6.71 24.85 0.67
N THR A 31 -7.31 25.95 0.19
CA THR A 31 -8.72 26.27 0.41
C THR A 31 -9.61 25.23 -0.26
N PHE A 32 -9.30 24.84 -1.50
CA PHE A 32 -10.01 23.79 -2.21
C PHE A 32 -10.01 22.47 -1.41
N CYS A 33 -8.83 21.98 -1.03
CA CYS A 33 -8.69 20.75 -0.24
C CYS A 33 -9.41 20.84 1.11
N SER A 34 -9.41 22.00 1.77
CA SER A 34 -10.15 22.22 3.01
C SER A 34 -11.67 22.16 2.82
N GLY A 35 -12.16 22.55 1.64
CA GLY A 35 -13.55 22.35 1.24
C GLY A 35 -13.88 20.87 1.00
N VAL A 36 -13.03 20.16 0.25
CA VAL A 36 -13.22 18.73 -0.03
C VAL A 36 -13.22 17.89 1.26
N SER A 37 -12.38 18.24 2.25
CA SER A 37 -12.41 17.59 3.57
C SER A 37 -13.77 17.66 4.27
N LYS A 38 -14.61 18.67 3.98
CA LYS A 38 -15.96 18.77 4.55
C LYS A 38 -16.99 17.90 3.82
N LEU A 39 -16.65 17.39 2.65
CA LEU A 39 -17.47 16.46 1.87
C LEU A 39 -17.13 15.00 2.21
N GLU A 40 -16.29 14.75 3.22
CA GLU A 40 -15.83 13.41 3.62
C GLU A 40 -17.01 12.45 3.85
N SER A 41 -18.09 12.90 4.50
CA SER A 41 -19.28 12.08 4.73
C SER A 41 -20.02 11.64 3.46
N LEU A 42 -19.85 12.37 2.35
CA LEU A 42 -20.41 11.98 1.04
C LEU A 42 -19.54 10.96 0.32
N LEU A 43 -18.29 10.79 0.75
CA LEU A 43 -17.31 9.86 0.19
C LEU A 43 -17.19 8.57 1.00
N GLU A 44 -17.85 8.48 2.16
CA GLU A 44 -17.81 7.30 3.04
C GLU A 44 -18.25 6.01 2.34
N ASP A 45 -19.27 6.08 1.49
CA ASP A 45 -19.78 4.93 0.75
C ASP A 45 -18.91 4.55 -0.47
N TYR A 46 -17.90 5.37 -0.81
CA TYR A 46 -17.06 5.23 -2.00
C TYR A 46 -15.58 5.04 -1.63
N SER A 47 -15.27 3.93 -0.96
CA SER A 47 -13.90 3.60 -0.51
C SER A 47 -12.85 3.66 -1.63
N ASP A 48 -13.21 3.20 -2.82
CA ASP A 48 -12.30 3.13 -3.98
C ASP A 48 -12.04 4.53 -4.56
N LEU A 49 -13.04 5.41 -4.47
CA LEU A 49 -12.87 6.81 -4.85
C LEU A 49 -12.02 7.56 -3.81
N GLN A 50 -12.22 7.24 -2.54
CA GLN A 50 -11.44 7.81 -1.44
C GLN A 50 -9.96 7.41 -1.55
N SER A 51 -9.64 6.14 -1.85
CA SER A 51 -8.26 5.69 -2.03
C SER A 51 -7.56 6.35 -3.23
N LEU A 52 -8.31 6.71 -4.28
CA LEU A 52 -7.77 7.44 -5.43
C LEU A 52 -7.54 8.94 -5.12
N ILE A 53 -8.51 9.58 -4.46
CA ILE A 53 -8.52 11.04 -4.28
C ILE A 53 -7.64 11.48 -3.10
N CYS A 54 -7.67 10.76 -1.98
CA CYS A 54 -7.00 11.19 -0.74
C CYS A 54 -5.48 11.41 -0.91
N PRO A 55 -4.72 10.50 -1.54
CA PRO A 55 -3.30 10.72 -1.81
C PRO A 55 -3.02 11.99 -2.62
N THR A 56 -3.89 12.33 -3.58
CA THR A 56 -3.75 13.54 -4.41
C THR A 56 -4.10 14.81 -3.61
N ILE A 57 -5.14 14.76 -2.77
CA ILE A 57 -5.48 15.86 -1.85
C ILE A 57 -4.31 16.20 -0.92
N CYS A 58 -3.57 15.19 -0.42
CA CYS A 58 -2.37 15.41 0.39
C CYS A 58 -1.35 16.30 -0.33
N LEU A 59 -1.05 15.97 -1.59
CA LEU A 59 -0.07 16.72 -2.38
C LEU A 59 -0.53 18.15 -2.64
N ILE A 60 -1.79 18.32 -3.04
CA ILE A 60 -2.34 19.66 -3.33
C ILE A 60 -2.31 20.54 -2.08
N ARG A 61 -2.81 20.01 -0.95
CA ARG A 61 -2.88 20.72 0.33
C ARG A 61 -1.49 21.10 0.85
N GLY A 62 -0.51 20.20 0.68
CA GLY A 62 0.86 20.37 1.15
C GLY A 62 1.69 21.38 0.35
N SER A 63 1.26 21.74 -0.87
CA SER A 63 2.03 22.56 -1.82
C SER A 63 2.55 23.88 -1.23
N ILE A 64 1.72 24.61 -0.48
CA ILE A 64 2.05 25.92 0.10
C ILE A 64 3.11 25.85 1.21
N PHE A 65 3.33 24.68 1.79
CA PHE A 65 4.30 24.47 2.88
C PHE A 65 5.68 24.03 2.37
N ARG A 66 5.84 23.85 1.05
CA ARG A 66 7.10 23.41 0.44
C ARG A 66 8.15 24.54 0.51
N PRO A 67 9.41 24.24 0.91
CA PRO A 67 10.44 25.27 1.09
C PRO A 67 10.81 25.96 -0.23
N LYS A 68 11.05 27.28 -0.18
CA LYS A 68 11.36 28.12 -1.36
C LYS A 68 12.81 27.97 -1.86
N TYR A 69 13.75 27.69 -0.95
CA TYR A 69 15.19 27.81 -1.22
C TYR A 69 15.99 26.52 -0.98
N ILE A 70 15.31 25.43 -0.63
CA ILE A 70 15.93 24.11 -0.49
C ILE A 70 15.22 23.21 -1.49
N SER A 71 15.99 22.56 -2.37
CA SER A 71 15.57 21.35 -3.08
C SER A 71 15.49 20.21 -2.07
N SER A 72 14.68 20.39 -1.04
CA SER A 72 14.37 19.28 -0.16
C SER A 72 13.46 18.40 -1.01
N PRO A 73 13.72 17.08 -1.11
CA PRO A 73 12.74 16.16 -1.67
C PRO A 73 11.41 16.37 -0.93
N LEU A 74 10.33 15.76 -1.40
CA LEU A 74 9.02 15.78 -0.70
C LEU A 74 9.04 15.12 0.70
N GLY A 75 10.16 15.18 1.42
CA GLY A 75 11.17 14.13 1.32
C GLY A 75 11.32 13.36 2.59
N ASP A 76 10.19 12.91 3.14
CA ASP A 76 10.16 11.85 4.16
C ASP A 76 9.53 10.56 3.63
N LEU A 77 9.03 10.55 2.39
CA LEU A 77 8.37 9.41 1.77
C LEU A 77 9.37 8.50 1.03
N SER A 78 9.52 7.26 1.49
CA SER A 78 10.24 6.24 0.71
C SER A 78 9.45 5.85 -0.54
N LEU A 79 10.12 5.29 -1.56
CA LEU A 79 9.50 4.82 -2.80
C LEU A 79 8.38 3.82 -2.50
N GLY A 80 8.58 2.91 -1.54
CA GLY A 80 7.54 1.98 -1.11
C GLY A 80 6.26 2.66 -0.62
N GLU A 81 6.38 3.78 0.10
CA GLU A 81 5.21 4.55 0.57
C GLU A 81 4.50 5.23 -0.62
N LEU A 82 5.26 5.78 -1.57
CA LEU A 82 4.68 6.38 -2.78
C LEU A 82 3.99 5.34 -3.66
N ILE A 83 4.57 4.15 -3.80
CA ILE A 83 3.96 3.06 -4.55
C ILE A 83 2.67 2.62 -3.86
N ASP A 84 2.68 2.42 -2.54
CA ASP A 84 1.46 2.11 -1.77
C ASP A 84 0.38 3.18 -1.95
N MET A 85 0.74 4.46 -2.11
CA MET A 85 -0.19 5.55 -2.32
C MET A 85 -0.74 5.64 -3.75
N TYR A 86 0.02 5.24 -4.78
CA TYR A 86 -0.27 5.65 -6.16
C TYR A 86 -0.32 4.53 -7.21
N HIS A 87 0.01 3.27 -6.90
CA HIS A 87 0.09 2.19 -7.89
C HIS A 87 -1.21 1.91 -8.69
N ASN A 88 -2.38 2.27 -8.14
CA ASN A 88 -3.67 2.16 -8.83
C ASN A 88 -3.98 3.32 -9.80
N HIS A 89 -3.13 4.34 -9.88
CA HIS A 89 -3.30 5.41 -10.86
C HIS A 89 -2.96 4.90 -12.26
N LYS A 90 -3.74 5.34 -13.25
CA LYS A 90 -3.49 4.98 -14.65
C LYS A 90 -2.18 5.57 -15.14
N ALA A 91 -1.49 4.81 -15.97
CA ALA A 91 -0.27 5.24 -16.64
C ALA A 91 -0.37 4.93 -18.13
N THR A 92 0.38 5.67 -18.95
CA THR A 92 0.48 5.33 -20.39
C THR A 92 1.38 4.12 -20.58
N ALA A 93 2.51 4.08 -19.87
CA ALA A 93 3.36 2.88 -19.74
C ALA A 93 3.38 2.40 -18.28
N HIS A 94 3.40 1.08 -18.05
CA HIS A 94 3.46 0.53 -16.68
C HIS A 94 4.67 1.08 -15.90
N HIS A 95 5.81 1.26 -16.57
CA HIS A 95 7.01 1.89 -16.02
C HIS A 95 6.78 3.26 -15.38
N ASP A 96 5.85 4.07 -15.92
CA ASP A 96 5.56 5.39 -15.36
C ASP A 96 4.99 5.30 -13.93
N LYS A 97 4.32 4.18 -13.58
CA LYS A 97 3.83 3.92 -12.21
C LYS A 97 4.96 3.91 -11.17
N VAL A 98 6.19 3.65 -11.61
CA VAL A 98 7.40 3.65 -10.78
C VAL A 98 8.22 4.92 -11.03
N TYR A 99 8.58 5.19 -12.29
CA TYR A 99 9.53 6.23 -12.64
C TYR A 99 9.02 7.65 -12.37
N ALA A 100 7.71 7.91 -12.49
CA ALA A 100 7.14 9.23 -12.16
C ALA A 100 7.26 9.56 -10.66
N LEU A 101 7.43 8.57 -9.79
CA LEU A 101 7.51 8.75 -8.34
C LEU A 101 8.93 9.11 -7.86
N PHE A 102 9.95 8.93 -8.70
CA PHE A 102 11.35 9.16 -8.29
C PHE A 102 11.63 10.60 -7.88
N GLY A 103 11.02 11.57 -8.56
CA GLY A 103 11.16 12.98 -8.22
C GLY A 103 10.54 13.37 -6.87
N MET A 104 9.69 12.51 -6.29
CA MET A 104 9.01 12.73 -5.01
C MET A 104 9.59 11.87 -3.87
N CYS A 105 10.42 10.88 -4.20
CA CYS A 105 10.99 9.92 -3.27
C CYS A 105 12.17 10.52 -2.49
N SER A 106 12.36 10.10 -1.23
CA SER A 106 13.53 10.44 -0.42
C SER A 106 14.66 9.40 -0.47
N ASP A 107 14.40 8.21 -1.02
CA ASP A 107 15.39 7.13 -1.08
C ASP A 107 16.53 7.46 -2.04
N ASN A 108 17.74 6.97 -1.72
CA ASN A 108 18.86 7.03 -2.65
C ASN A 108 18.76 5.91 -3.70
N LEU A 109 18.37 6.28 -4.92
CA LEU A 109 18.16 5.35 -6.03
C LEU A 109 19.42 5.06 -6.88
N ILE A 110 20.55 5.72 -6.60
CA ILE A 110 21.75 5.66 -7.46
C ILE A 110 22.33 4.24 -7.54
N SER A 111 22.24 3.46 -6.45
CA SER A 111 22.83 2.11 -6.35
C SER A 111 21.81 0.97 -6.42
N THR A 112 20.53 1.25 -6.69
CA THR A 112 19.43 0.29 -6.51
C THR A 112 19.08 -0.48 -7.78
N GLY A 113 19.69 -0.13 -8.91
CA GLY A 113 19.37 -0.72 -10.22
C GLY A 113 17.99 -0.33 -10.77
N LEU A 114 17.34 0.65 -10.14
CA LEU A 114 16.00 1.14 -10.49
C LEU A 114 16.02 2.37 -11.41
N LEU A 115 17.15 2.73 -12.01
CA LEU A 115 17.20 3.90 -12.90
C LEU A 115 16.19 3.79 -14.06
N PRO A 116 15.63 4.92 -14.55
CA PRO A 116 14.68 4.92 -15.65
C PRO A 116 15.26 4.25 -16.90
N ASP A 117 14.67 3.13 -17.29
CA ASP A 117 14.98 2.38 -18.49
C ASP A 117 13.68 1.77 -19.02
N TYR A 118 13.16 2.32 -20.13
CA TYR A 118 11.92 1.84 -20.75
C TYR A 118 12.15 0.62 -21.66
N THR A 119 13.41 0.18 -21.82
CA THR A 119 13.75 -0.97 -22.66
C THR A 119 13.61 -2.30 -21.92
N ILE A 120 13.63 -2.30 -20.58
CA ILE A 120 13.43 -3.50 -19.78
C ILE A 120 11.95 -3.88 -19.73
N PRO A 121 11.61 -5.19 -19.78
CA PRO A 121 10.25 -5.66 -19.51
C PRO A 121 9.75 -5.25 -18.12
N TRP A 122 8.43 -5.10 -17.99
CA TRP A 122 7.79 -4.66 -16.74
C TRP A 122 8.07 -5.63 -15.58
N GLU A 123 8.08 -6.94 -15.82
CA GLU A 123 8.37 -8.00 -14.86
C GLU A 123 9.76 -7.84 -14.24
N ILE A 124 10.73 -7.37 -15.04
CA ILE A 124 12.09 -7.14 -14.58
C ILE A 124 12.10 -5.93 -13.66
N LEU A 125 11.41 -4.85 -14.05
CA LEU A 125 11.30 -3.64 -13.23
C LEU A 125 10.57 -3.92 -11.91
N LEU A 126 9.42 -4.59 -11.95
CA LEU A 126 8.63 -4.94 -10.77
C LEU A 126 9.42 -5.82 -9.81
N ARG A 127 10.16 -6.81 -10.32
CA ARG A 127 11.06 -7.63 -9.50
C ARG A 127 12.18 -6.81 -8.84
N ARG A 128 12.81 -5.89 -9.58
CA ARG A 128 13.82 -4.97 -9.02
C ARG A 128 13.21 -4.09 -7.93
N LEU A 129 11.99 -3.58 -8.14
CA LEU A 129 11.28 -2.75 -7.18
C LEU A 129 10.98 -3.50 -5.89
N VAL A 130 10.44 -4.72 -5.98
CA VAL A 130 10.15 -5.55 -4.81
C VAL A 130 11.43 -5.86 -4.03
N ASN A 131 12.53 -6.19 -4.72
CA ASN A 131 13.83 -6.44 -4.07
C ASN A 131 14.35 -5.20 -3.34
N PHE A 132 14.20 -4.02 -3.97
CA PHE A 132 14.58 -2.75 -3.36
C PHE A 132 13.77 -2.46 -2.10
N ILE A 133 12.44 -2.56 -2.16
CA ILE A 133 11.54 -2.23 -1.05
C ILE A 133 11.74 -3.19 0.13
N LEU A 134 11.84 -4.49 -0.14
CA LEU A 134 11.95 -5.51 0.90
C LEU A 134 13.39 -5.76 1.36
N HIS A 135 14.38 -5.03 0.82
CA HIS A 135 15.81 -5.18 1.10
C HIS A 135 16.32 -6.63 1.05
N GLN A 136 15.71 -7.44 0.17
CA GLN A 136 15.94 -8.88 0.12
C GLN A 136 16.42 -9.30 -1.26
N SER A 137 17.55 -10.00 -1.30
CA SER A 137 18.22 -10.42 -2.52
C SER A 137 17.80 -11.81 -3.03
N MET A 138 17.14 -12.66 -2.22
CA MET A 138 17.14 -14.13 -2.47
C MET A 138 15.81 -14.90 -2.29
N SER A 139 14.65 -14.25 -2.36
CA SER A 139 13.37 -15.00 -2.40
C SER A 139 12.93 -15.24 -3.84
N SER A 140 12.36 -16.41 -4.13
CA SER A 140 11.75 -16.73 -5.43
C SER A 140 10.58 -15.77 -5.68
N ARG A 141 10.82 -14.74 -6.48
CA ARG A 141 9.82 -13.74 -6.87
C ARG A 141 9.50 -13.93 -8.33
N GLU A 142 8.27 -14.29 -8.58
CA GLU A 142 7.71 -14.37 -9.92
C GLU A 142 6.91 -13.09 -10.14
N ALA A 143 7.10 -12.45 -11.30
CA ALA A 143 6.39 -11.25 -11.71
C ALA A 143 5.83 -11.47 -13.11
N TRP A 144 4.68 -10.87 -13.41
CA TRP A 144 3.96 -11.06 -14.68
C TRP A 144 3.64 -9.72 -15.33
N ASP A 145 4.00 -9.61 -16.61
CA ASP A 145 3.77 -8.42 -17.43
C ASP A 145 2.28 -8.16 -17.66
N ASP A 146 1.50 -9.18 -18.02
CA ASP A 146 0.11 -9.07 -18.46
C ASP A 146 -0.87 -8.69 -17.32
N ARG A 147 -0.44 -8.84 -16.07
CA ARG A 147 -1.31 -8.76 -14.88
C ARG A 147 -0.86 -7.75 -13.86
N GLU A 148 0.26 -7.07 -14.11
CA GLU A 148 0.92 -6.17 -13.17
C GLU A 148 0.99 -6.77 -11.75
N ALA A 149 1.38 -8.04 -11.66
CA ALA A 149 1.34 -8.81 -10.44
C ALA A 149 2.71 -9.38 -10.09
N ALA A 150 2.96 -9.52 -8.78
CA ALA A 150 4.12 -10.21 -8.23
C ALA A 150 3.68 -11.19 -7.14
N VAL A 151 4.29 -12.37 -7.13
CA VAL A 151 4.16 -13.36 -6.06
C VAL A 151 5.44 -13.39 -5.27
N ILE A 152 5.29 -13.26 -3.95
CA ILE A 152 6.39 -13.16 -3.00
C ILE A 152 6.18 -14.23 -1.95
N LYS A 153 7.11 -15.19 -1.89
CA LYS A 153 7.25 -16.10 -0.76
C LYS A 153 8.24 -15.51 0.23
N ASN A 154 7.82 -15.34 1.48
CA ASN A 154 8.71 -14.82 2.51
C ASN A 154 8.25 -15.27 3.90
N SER A 155 9.20 -15.51 4.79
CA SER A 155 8.90 -15.74 6.20
C SER A 155 8.66 -14.41 6.92
N GLY A 156 8.01 -14.44 8.08
CA GLY A 156 7.80 -13.24 8.87
C GLY A 156 6.93 -13.47 10.11
N TYR A 157 6.58 -12.38 10.78
CA TYR A 157 5.89 -12.42 12.06
C TYR A 157 4.58 -11.65 12.01
N VAL A 158 3.52 -12.22 12.60
CA VAL A 158 2.23 -11.55 12.74
C VAL A 158 2.29 -10.55 13.90
N LEU A 159 2.15 -9.27 13.59
CA LEU A 159 2.12 -8.20 14.57
C LEU A 159 0.71 -7.94 15.13
N GLY A 160 -0.35 -8.24 14.37
CA GLY A 160 -1.75 -8.15 14.82
C GLY A 160 -2.73 -7.96 13.67
N HIS A 161 -4.02 -7.76 13.97
CA HIS A 161 -5.05 -7.47 12.97
C HIS A 161 -5.55 -6.01 13.09
N VAL A 162 -6.03 -5.45 11.99
CA VAL A 162 -6.61 -4.10 11.97
C VAL A 162 -7.93 -4.08 12.74
N SER A 163 -7.99 -3.40 13.88
CA SER A 163 -9.17 -3.39 14.77
C SER A 163 -10.09 -2.18 14.56
N SER A 164 -9.52 -1.04 14.19
CA SER A 164 -10.28 0.16 13.86
C SER A 164 -9.58 0.97 12.77
N ILE A 165 -10.40 1.60 11.93
CA ILE A 165 -9.95 2.49 10.86
C ILE A 165 -10.71 3.78 11.03
N ARG A 166 -9.99 4.90 11.07
CA ARG A 166 -10.60 6.22 10.89
C ARG A 166 -9.90 6.88 9.71
N ASN A 167 -10.69 7.23 8.72
CA ASN A 167 -10.22 8.11 7.66
C ASN A 167 -10.41 9.54 8.16
N GLY A 168 -9.39 10.37 7.96
CA GLY A 168 -9.50 11.78 8.19
C GLY A 168 -8.85 12.51 7.04
N ILE A 169 -9.61 13.33 6.31
CA ILE A 169 -9.03 14.21 5.28
C ILE A 169 -8.40 15.47 5.92
N ASN A 170 -8.47 15.63 7.26
CA ASN A 170 -8.05 16.85 7.95
C ASN A 170 -6.59 16.81 8.49
N ARG A 171 -5.94 17.98 8.52
CA ARG A 171 -4.52 18.32 8.87
C ARG A 171 -3.40 17.44 8.27
N TYR A 172 -3.53 16.11 8.27
CA TYR A 172 -2.68 15.14 7.59
C TYR A 172 -3.60 14.07 7.00
N PRO A 173 -3.96 14.13 5.71
CA PRO A 173 -4.85 13.13 5.15
C PRO A 173 -4.13 11.78 5.20
N GLY A 174 -4.66 10.91 6.05
CA GLY A 174 -4.00 9.69 6.47
C GLY A 174 -5.05 8.69 6.94
N GLN A 175 -4.71 7.42 6.80
CA GLN A 175 -5.52 6.34 7.37
C GLN A 175 -5.04 6.13 8.80
N TYR A 176 -5.90 6.42 9.77
CA TYR A 176 -5.64 6.06 11.15
C TYR A 176 -6.02 4.60 11.32
N ILE A 177 -5.04 3.79 11.71
CA ILE A 177 -5.22 2.36 11.90
C ILE A 177 -4.86 2.05 13.33
N GLU A 178 -5.80 1.43 14.01
CA GLU A 178 -5.52 0.72 15.25
C GLU A 178 -5.40 -0.75 14.92
N TYR A 179 -4.42 -1.43 15.50
CA TYR A 179 -4.30 -2.87 15.38
C TYR A 179 -4.14 -3.52 16.75
N TYR A 180 -4.66 -4.74 16.86
CA TYR A 180 -4.70 -5.49 18.12
C TYR A 180 -3.62 -6.57 18.14
N LYS A 181 -2.64 -6.39 19.05
CA LYS A 181 -1.90 -7.46 19.73
C LYS A 181 -1.16 -6.86 20.94
N ASN A 182 -1.33 -7.49 22.10
CA ASN A 182 -0.71 -7.21 23.41
C ASN A 182 -0.81 -5.79 24.02
N TYR A 183 -0.90 -4.67 23.29
CA TYR A 183 -1.07 -3.32 23.90
C TYR A 183 -1.82 -2.27 23.06
N GLY A 184 -2.39 -2.60 21.89
CA GLY A 184 -3.19 -1.65 21.07
C GLY A 184 -2.39 -0.42 20.63
N ALA A 185 -1.67 -0.51 19.52
CA ALA A 185 -0.93 0.64 18.97
C ALA A 185 -1.80 1.38 17.95
N HIS A 186 -1.83 2.71 18.10
CA HIS A 186 -2.48 3.62 17.18
C HIS A 186 -1.43 4.13 16.20
N TRP A 187 -1.60 3.84 14.92
CA TRP A 187 -0.75 4.33 13.85
C TRP A 187 -1.50 5.31 12.96
N THR A 188 -0.83 6.40 12.61
CA THR A 188 -1.26 7.25 11.49
C THR A 188 -0.44 6.89 10.28
N LEU A 189 -1.09 6.33 9.25
CA LEU A 189 -0.49 5.95 7.98
C LEU A 189 -0.85 6.96 6.88
N GLN A 190 -0.12 6.92 5.77
CA GLN A 190 -0.56 7.58 4.55
C GLN A 190 -1.80 6.89 3.97
N ALA A 191 -2.57 7.61 3.16
CA ALA A 191 -3.67 7.01 2.40
C ALA A 191 -3.11 5.98 1.42
N SER A 192 -3.55 4.72 1.50
CA SER A 192 -3.19 3.68 0.56
C SER A 192 -4.09 3.72 -0.68
N ALA A 193 -3.54 3.35 -1.83
CA ALA A 193 -4.25 3.12 -3.09
C ALA A 193 -5.25 1.96 -2.98
N GLU A 194 -4.96 0.98 -2.11
CA GLU A 194 -5.87 -0.09 -1.73
C GLU A 194 -6.49 0.22 -0.36
N SER A 195 -7.82 0.19 -0.26
CA SER A 195 -8.50 0.48 1.01
C SER A 195 -8.20 -0.60 2.04
N ILE A 196 -7.68 -0.20 3.20
CA ILE A 196 -7.53 -1.07 4.36
C ILE A 196 -8.91 -1.32 4.97
N ARG A 197 -9.14 -2.55 5.45
CA ARG A 197 -10.41 -3.05 5.96
C ARG A 197 -10.22 -3.58 7.36
N LYS A 198 -11.21 -3.36 8.23
CA LYS A 198 -11.20 -3.91 9.59
C LYS A 198 -11.21 -5.44 9.60
N LYS A 199 -11.92 -6.07 8.68
CA LYS A 199 -12.02 -7.53 8.60
C LYS A 199 -10.94 -8.07 7.67
N ASN A 200 -10.21 -9.09 8.14
CA ASN A 200 -9.20 -9.87 7.40
C ASN A 200 -7.87 -9.16 7.06
N ASP A 201 -7.68 -7.88 7.40
CA ASP A 201 -6.39 -7.21 7.20
C ASP A 201 -5.51 -7.39 8.44
N ILE A 202 -4.27 -7.80 8.18
CA ILE A 202 -3.26 -8.22 9.14
C ILE A 202 -2.05 -7.33 8.96
N VAL A 203 -1.44 -6.94 10.07
CA VAL A 203 -0.14 -6.29 10.09
C VAL A 203 0.91 -7.37 10.37
N CYS A 204 1.90 -7.48 9.50
CA CYS A 204 3.02 -8.40 9.68
C CYS A 204 4.35 -7.70 9.45
N LEU A 205 5.43 -8.28 9.98
CA LEU A 205 6.79 -7.91 9.65
C LEU A 205 7.42 -9.06 8.88
N LEU A 206 7.76 -8.82 7.61
CA LEU A 206 8.44 -9.80 6.79
C LEU A 206 9.93 -9.88 7.20
N GLU A 207 10.50 -11.07 7.14
CA GLU A 207 11.91 -11.28 7.47
C GLU A 207 12.80 -10.42 6.56
N GLY A 208 13.85 -9.80 7.10
CA GLY A 208 14.72 -8.88 6.37
C GLY A 208 14.13 -7.51 6.04
N ALA A 209 12.82 -7.30 6.21
CA ALA A 209 12.20 -5.99 6.05
C ALA A 209 12.41 -5.12 7.30
N SER A 210 12.66 -3.83 7.10
CA SER A 210 12.81 -2.85 8.19
C SER A 210 11.49 -2.21 8.64
N LYS A 211 10.45 -2.32 7.80
CA LYS A 211 9.13 -1.71 7.99
C LYS A 211 8.04 -2.79 7.90
N PRO A 212 6.93 -2.68 8.64
CA PRO A 212 5.81 -3.61 8.53
C PRO A 212 5.11 -3.57 7.15
N THR A 213 4.27 -4.57 6.92
CA THR A 213 3.42 -4.75 5.74
C THR A 213 1.97 -4.95 6.21
N VAL A 214 1.00 -4.36 5.50
CA VAL A 214 -0.42 -4.69 5.69
C VAL A 214 -0.83 -5.67 4.59
N ILE A 215 -1.36 -6.80 4.99
CA ILE A 215 -1.78 -7.88 4.10
C ILE A 215 -3.25 -8.24 4.37
N ARG A 216 -3.96 -8.70 3.34
CA ARG A 216 -5.33 -9.19 3.43
C ARG A 216 -5.37 -10.70 3.24
N ALA A 217 -6.01 -11.41 4.16
CA ALA A 217 -6.14 -12.87 4.07
C ALA A 217 -7.20 -13.32 3.07
N PHE A 218 -6.80 -14.13 2.09
CA PHE A 218 -7.68 -14.87 1.17
C PHE A 218 -7.79 -16.33 1.59
N GLU A 219 -8.30 -17.20 0.72
CA GLU A 219 -8.45 -18.63 1.03
C GLU A 219 -7.10 -19.36 1.06
N HIS A 220 -6.20 -19.04 0.13
CA HIS A 220 -4.95 -19.79 -0.09
C HIS A 220 -3.67 -18.93 -0.03
N HIS A 221 -3.82 -17.61 0.10
CA HIS A 221 -2.72 -16.65 0.03
C HIS A 221 -3.09 -15.36 0.76
N PHE A 222 -2.18 -14.39 0.77
CA PHE A 222 -2.43 -13.05 1.27
C PHE A 222 -2.19 -12.02 0.17
N GLY A 223 -3.08 -11.05 0.01
CA GLY A 223 -2.84 -9.91 -0.88
C GLY A 223 -2.10 -8.81 -0.13
N ILE A 224 -1.11 -8.18 -0.76
CA ILE A 224 -0.43 -7.01 -0.20
C ILE A 224 -1.32 -5.78 -0.42
N ILE A 225 -1.73 -5.15 0.68
CA ILE A 225 -2.49 -3.89 0.69
C ILE A 225 -1.54 -2.70 0.83
N MET A 226 -0.51 -2.84 1.68
CA MET A 226 0.60 -1.91 1.79
C MET A 226 1.89 -2.69 1.97
N ILE A 227 2.86 -2.51 1.06
CA ILE A 227 4.15 -3.18 1.15
C ILE A 227 5.07 -2.53 2.19
N THR A 228 4.92 -1.21 2.44
CA THR A 228 5.80 -0.43 3.31
C THR A 228 5.03 0.49 4.24
N VAL A 229 4.80 0.02 5.47
CA VAL A 229 4.14 0.80 6.51
C VAL A 229 5.14 1.66 7.27
N ASN A 230 4.96 2.98 7.23
CA ASN A 230 5.74 3.94 8.01
C ASN A 230 4.84 4.70 9.00
N PRO A 231 4.80 4.31 10.30
CA PRO A 231 3.95 4.97 11.29
C PRO A 231 4.44 6.38 11.59
N ARG A 232 3.66 7.42 11.28
CA ARG A 232 4.07 8.82 11.48
C ARG A 232 3.75 9.40 12.85
N GLN A 233 2.72 8.87 13.50
CA GLN A 233 2.33 9.24 14.86
C GLN A 233 1.93 7.98 15.62
N GLN A 234 2.51 7.80 16.80
CA GLN A 234 2.20 6.73 17.75
C GLN A 234 1.79 7.39 19.07
N THR A 235 0.54 7.21 19.50
CA THR A 235 0.04 7.82 20.75
C THR A 235 0.25 6.96 21.99
N HIS A 236 1.13 5.96 21.95
CA HIS A 236 1.44 5.18 23.15
C HIS A 236 2.35 5.94 24.11
N LYS A 237 1.97 5.96 25.38
CA LYS A 237 2.62 6.74 26.45
C LYS A 237 4.03 6.29 26.83
N HIS A 238 4.60 5.20 26.28
CA HIS A 238 5.90 4.73 26.81
C HIS A 238 6.93 4.07 25.90
N ARG A 239 6.71 3.75 24.60
CA ARG A 239 7.78 3.10 23.78
C ARG A 239 7.70 3.39 22.26
N PRO A 240 8.79 3.86 21.61
CA PRO A 240 8.90 3.92 20.15
C PRO A 240 8.81 2.53 19.46
N PHE A 241 8.38 2.49 18.20
CA PHE A 241 8.29 1.29 17.33
C PHE A 241 9.52 0.35 17.40
N GLN A 242 10.73 0.90 17.44
CA GLN A 242 11.97 0.12 17.57
C GLN A 242 12.01 -0.75 18.83
N LEU A 243 11.29 -0.37 19.89
CA LEU A 243 11.16 -1.14 21.12
C LEU A 243 10.00 -2.15 21.09
N PHE A 244 9.08 -2.09 20.12
CA PHE A 244 8.12 -3.17 19.87
C PHE A 244 8.80 -4.38 19.20
N MET A 245 9.85 -4.12 18.43
CA MET A 245 10.70 -5.15 17.80
C MET A 245 11.52 -5.97 18.81
N SER A 246 11.67 -5.54 20.08
CA SER A 246 12.39 -6.34 21.09
C SER A 246 11.59 -7.53 21.62
N SER A 247 10.34 -7.69 21.17
CA SER A 247 9.43 -8.78 21.52
C SER A 247 8.86 -9.38 20.23
N ILE A 248 9.74 -9.71 19.28
CA ILE A 248 9.37 -10.47 18.07
C ILE A 248 8.64 -11.74 18.52
N PRO A 249 7.45 -12.03 17.98
CA PRO A 249 6.73 -13.26 18.30
C PRO A 249 7.62 -14.49 18.09
N ASP A 250 7.52 -15.47 19.00
CA ASP A 250 8.38 -16.68 18.93
C ASP A 250 8.20 -17.50 17.64
N HIS A 251 7.08 -17.31 16.92
CA HIS A 251 6.72 -18.08 15.74
C HIS A 251 6.76 -17.23 14.48
N SER A 252 7.67 -17.61 13.57
CA SER A 252 7.70 -17.13 12.19
C SER A 252 6.79 -18.00 11.32
N HIS A 253 6.12 -17.38 10.35
CA HIS A 253 5.22 -18.02 9.40
C HIS A 253 5.70 -17.78 7.98
N GLU A 254 5.50 -18.77 7.10
CA GLU A 254 5.74 -18.59 5.67
C GLU A 254 4.51 -17.95 4.99
N PHE A 255 4.69 -16.73 4.49
CA PHE A 255 3.68 -16.00 3.75
C PHE A 255 3.81 -16.25 2.25
N LEU A 256 2.68 -16.57 1.61
CA LEU A 256 2.51 -16.48 0.17
C LEU A 256 1.74 -15.21 -0.12
N LEU A 257 2.47 -14.18 -0.54
CA LEU A 257 1.97 -12.85 -0.79
C LEU A 257 1.75 -12.64 -2.29
N VAL A 258 0.62 -12.05 -2.65
CA VAL A 258 0.30 -11.59 -4.01
C VAL A 258 0.20 -10.07 -3.96
N TRP A 259 0.99 -9.39 -4.77
CA TRP A 259 0.90 -7.95 -4.96
C TRP A 259 0.47 -7.66 -6.38
N GLN A 260 -0.78 -7.25 -6.57
CA GLN A 260 -1.37 -7.02 -7.88
C GLN A 260 -1.78 -5.55 -8.00
N TRP A 261 -1.39 -4.89 -9.09
CA TRP A 261 -1.69 -3.48 -9.32
C TRP A 261 -2.81 -3.36 -10.35
N GLY A 262 -3.97 -2.87 -9.91
CA GLY A 262 -5.13 -2.63 -10.77
C GLY A 262 -6.05 -3.83 -10.99
N LEU A 263 -7.31 -3.50 -11.30
CA LEU A 263 -8.36 -4.46 -11.64
C LEU A 263 -8.23 -4.90 -13.10
N ILE A 264 -8.56 -6.16 -13.36
CA ILE A 264 -8.80 -6.68 -14.71
C ILE A 264 -9.81 -5.75 -15.40
N PRO A 265 -9.49 -5.12 -16.55
CA PRO A 265 -10.42 -4.25 -17.26
C PRO A 265 -11.70 -5.02 -17.62
N GLY A 266 -12.85 -4.57 -17.10
CA GLY A 266 -14.17 -5.14 -17.40
C GLY A 266 -14.97 -5.61 -16.18
N GLN A 267 -14.38 -5.66 -14.98
CA GLN A 267 -15.12 -5.94 -13.75
C GLN A 267 -15.42 -4.65 -13.00
N HIS A 268 -16.62 -4.12 -13.17
CA HIS A 268 -17.23 -3.24 -12.17
C HIS A 268 -17.45 -4.06 -10.90
N SER A 269 -16.49 -4.04 -9.98
CA SER A 269 -16.64 -4.79 -8.75
C SER A 269 -17.36 -3.94 -7.71
N SER A 270 -18.64 -4.25 -7.50
CA SER A 270 -19.15 -4.38 -6.14
C SER A 270 -18.09 -5.11 -5.30
N SER A 271 -17.81 -4.63 -4.09
CA SER A 271 -16.79 -5.10 -3.12
C SER A 271 -16.71 -6.62 -2.87
N LEU A 272 -17.65 -7.39 -3.41
CA LEU A 272 -17.79 -8.84 -3.40
C LEU A 272 -16.88 -9.62 -4.39
N GLN A 273 -16.27 -8.99 -5.39
CA GLN A 273 -15.46 -9.73 -6.38
C GLN A 273 -13.99 -9.88 -6.01
N LEU A 274 -13.40 -8.91 -5.30
CA LEU A 274 -12.03 -9.05 -4.75
C LEU A 274 -11.95 -10.15 -3.69
N SER A 275 -13.05 -10.45 -2.97
CA SER A 275 -13.10 -11.47 -1.92
C SER A 275 -12.92 -12.92 -2.40
N GLN A 276 -12.72 -13.14 -3.71
CA GLN A 276 -12.68 -14.47 -4.31
C GLN A 276 -11.64 -14.63 -5.42
N MET A 277 -10.61 -13.78 -5.46
CA MET A 277 -9.49 -14.02 -6.36
C MET A 277 -8.76 -15.30 -5.91
N GLU A 278 -9.01 -16.41 -6.61
CA GLU A 278 -8.15 -17.59 -6.51
C GLU A 278 -6.74 -17.18 -6.96
N ILE A 279 -5.70 -17.63 -6.27
CA ILE A 279 -4.33 -17.35 -6.70
C ILE A 279 -4.08 -17.81 -8.14
N ASN A 280 -4.72 -18.90 -8.59
CA ASN A 280 -4.62 -19.38 -9.97
C ASN A 280 -5.26 -18.44 -10.99
N SER A 281 -6.19 -17.57 -10.56
CA SER A 281 -6.73 -16.50 -11.40
C SER A 281 -5.74 -15.36 -11.62
N VAL A 282 -4.75 -15.21 -10.75
CA VAL A 282 -3.64 -14.23 -10.85
C VAL A 282 -2.40 -14.88 -11.44
N VAL A 283 -2.10 -16.12 -11.05
CA VAL A 283 -0.94 -16.91 -11.48
C VAL A 283 -1.39 -18.32 -11.86
N PRO A 284 -1.66 -18.57 -13.15
CA PRO A 284 -2.11 -19.88 -13.61
C PRO A 284 -1.17 -20.99 -13.15
N ASP A 285 -1.75 -22.13 -12.75
CA ASP A 285 -1.04 -23.33 -12.33
C ASP A 285 -0.08 -23.17 -11.13
N TYR A 286 -0.23 -22.15 -10.29
CA TYR A 286 0.60 -22.00 -9.10
C TYR A 286 0.25 -23.03 -8.02
N LEU A 287 -1.04 -23.24 -7.76
CA LEU A 287 -1.54 -24.31 -6.88
C LEU A 287 -2.15 -25.43 -7.72
N LYS A 288 -1.29 -26.34 -8.19
CA LYS A 288 -1.63 -27.41 -9.15
C LYS A 288 -2.47 -28.55 -8.56
N THR A 289 -2.38 -28.79 -7.24
CA THR A 289 -3.01 -29.96 -6.61
C THR A 289 -3.89 -29.56 -5.44
N ASN A 290 -4.96 -30.32 -5.21
CA ASN A 290 -5.86 -30.13 -4.07
C ASN A 290 -5.12 -30.25 -2.73
N THR A 291 -4.08 -31.07 -2.67
CA THR A 291 -3.21 -31.20 -1.49
C THR A 291 -2.49 -29.89 -1.17
N ILE A 292 -1.92 -29.23 -2.18
CA ILE A 292 -1.23 -27.95 -1.99
C ILE A 292 -2.25 -26.87 -1.58
N LYS A 293 -3.44 -26.85 -2.20
CA LYS A 293 -4.52 -25.93 -1.80
C LYS A 293 -4.89 -26.10 -0.32
N ALA A 294 -5.18 -27.33 0.12
CA ALA A 294 -5.54 -27.62 1.51
C ALA A 294 -4.43 -27.22 2.50
N MET A 295 -3.17 -27.50 2.17
CA MET A 295 -2.02 -27.09 2.99
C MET A 295 -1.95 -25.57 3.13
N ARG A 296 -2.12 -24.83 2.02
CA ARG A 296 -2.13 -23.36 2.05
C ARG A 296 -3.30 -22.79 2.86
N SER A 297 -4.49 -23.37 2.75
CA SER A 297 -5.65 -22.95 3.56
C SER A 297 -5.38 -23.14 5.06
N PHE A 298 -4.75 -24.26 5.43
CA PHE A 298 -4.36 -24.53 6.82
C PHE A 298 -3.32 -23.52 7.33
N GLU A 299 -2.31 -23.19 6.53
CA GLU A 299 -1.31 -22.17 6.89
C GLU A 299 -1.92 -20.78 7.05
N VAL A 300 -2.86 -20.40 6.18
CA VAL A 300 -3.60 -19.13 6.32
C VAL A 300 -4.42 -19.11 7.61
N ALA A 301 -5.10 -20.21 7.95
CA ALA A 301 -5.87 -20.33 9.18
C ALA A 301 -4.98 -20.25 10.44
N MET A 302 -3.79 -20.86 10.41
CA MET A 302 -2.79 -20.76 11.49
C MET A 302 -2.35 -19.31 11.72
N ILE A 303 -2.00 -18.58 10.66
CA ILE A 303 -1.60 -17.17 10.74
C ILE A 303 -2.74 -16.30 11.30
N LEU A 304 -3.98 -16.56 10.87
CA LEU A 304 -5.15 -15.84 11.36
C LEU A 304 -5.40 -16.11 12.85
N LYS A 305 -5.22 -17.34 13.33
CA LYS A 305 -5.31 -17.68 14.74
C LYS A 305 -4.32 -16.87 15.60
N ASP A 306 -3.12 -16.63 15.10
CA ASP A 306 -2.07 -15.86 15.78
C ASP A 306 -2.35 -14.35 15.87
N THR A 307 -3.41 -13.87 15.22
CA THR A 307 -3.90 -12.49 15.36
C THR A 307 -4.77 -12.26 16.60
N GLY A 308 -5.17 -13.33 17.29
CA GLY A 308 -6.00 -13.27 18.50
C GLY A 308 -7.50 -13.06 18.25
N ASP A 309 -7.95 -12.99 16.99
CA ASP A 309 -9.37 -12.87 16.64
C ASP A 309 -9.99 -14.25 16.38
N LEU A 310 -10.59 -14.84 17.42
CA LEU A 310 -11.23 -16.16 17.37
C LEU A 310 -12.33 -16.25 16.29
N LEU A 311 -13.02 -15.15 16.00
CA LEU A 311 -14.16 -15.14 15.06
C LEU A 311 -13.73 -15.29 13.59
N VAL A 312 -12.50 -14.90 13.26
CA VAL A 312 -11.95 -15.04 11.89
C VAL A 312 -11.35 -16.44 11.68
N ALA A 313 -10.83 -17.06 12.74
CA ALA A 313 -10.30 -18.42 12.70
C ALA A 313 -11.40 -19.48 12.61
N GLU A 314 -12.52 -19.32 13.34
CA GLU A 314 -13.64 -20.27 13.34
C GLU A 314 -14.44 -20.29 12.03
N ALA A 315 -14.44 -19.20 11.26
CA ALA A 315 -15.16 -19.14 9.98
C ALA A 315 -14.43 -19.81 8.80
N LYS A 316 -13.19 -20.25 8.99
CA LYS A 316 -12.31 -20.80 7.93
C LYS A 316 -11.75 -22.21 8.22
N LEU A 317 -12.05 -22.78 9.40
CA LEU A 317 -11.83 -24.19 9.73
C LEU A 317 -13.06 -25.03 9.38
#